data_AF-A0A1A8IF28-F1
#
_entry.id   AF-A0A1A8IF28-F1
#
_cell.length_a   1.000
_cell.length_b   1.000
_cell.length_c   1.000
_cell.angle_alpha   90.00
_cell.angle_beta   90.00
_cell.angle_gamma   90.00
#
_symmetry.space_group_name_H-M   'P 1'
#
loop_
_entity.id
_entity.type
_entity.pdbx_description
1 polymer ?
#
loop_
_entity_poly.entity_id
_entity_poly.type
_entity_poly.pdbx_seq_one_letter_code
_entity_poly.pdbx_strand_id
1 'polypeptide(L)'
;MKLQCDVEVVNRLLPSYGMKSRGKGARAVVSIGKHLDKSNHRSIIYMMICTAKDRTGAKYKLKDNIEKFFSWFVEEGKATVRLKEPAVDICLSKADANSLKSFLAAARLADRGSDSSSLPLSTLTPVRARDVEQLKKKLTIMSKKDYPLTSNFPYSLEQLQVSYCKLSRVDMRMLSLKALCKLDLSNNHIKKLPATIGDLGCLSELILHNNHLEAFSQALCLSTLQRTLRVLDISQNRLQSLPAQFCQLRELVNLKLDDNKLVCLPFHVGRLSKLRFLSAAHNQLTVLPCDFRKLSLENLDLFGNPFIHPNPLDHAMQLKFPLPLQEIASRAVADLRIPYGPHLIPAPLCQDLEVAKTCQCGRICINFYIKTAVSMNLHQVSHTVVLVDDMGGTDAPVQQHFCSLSCYSEFLDNALQRGV
;
A
#
# COMPACT_ATOMS: atom_id res chain seq x y z
N MET A 1 -23.03 -25.35 -16.99
CA MET A 1 -21.83 -24.50 -17.18
C MET A 1 -22.15 -23.05 -16.82
N LYS A 2 -21.22 -22.28 -16.24
CA LYS A 2 -21.42 -20.86 -15.87
C LYS A 2 -20.28 -20.01 -16.42
N LEU A 3 -20.58 -18.77 -16.79
CA LEU A 3 -19.64 -17.76 -17.28
C LEU A 3 -19.95 -16.43 -16.59
N GLN A 4 -18.94 -15.80 -16.00
CA GLN A 4 -19.07 -14.45 -15.43
C GLN A 4 -18.55 -13.43 -16.45
N CYS A 5 -19.41 -12.52 -16.89
CA CYS A 5 -19.08 -11.53 -17.90
C CYS A 5 -20.02 -10.33 -17.82
N ASP A 6 -19.71 -9.28 -18.59
CA ASP A 6 -20.66 -8.19 -18.83
C ASP A 6 -21.52 -8.59 -20.04
N VAL A 7 -22.84 -8.46 -19.90
CA VAL A 7 -23.81 -8.89 -20.90
C VAL A 7 -24.69 -7.73 -21.30
N GLU A 8 -24.87 -7.58 -22.61
CA GLU A 8 -25.86 -6.71 -23.22
C GLU A 8 -26.77 -7.55 -24.11
N VAL A 9 -28.09 -7.44 -23.93
CA VAL A 9 -29.07 -8.12 -24.78
C VAL A 9 -29.69 -7.08 -25.70
N VAL A 10 -29.37 -7.15 -26.98
CA VAL A 10 -29.84 -6.21 -28.00
C VAL A 10 -31.01 -6.84 -28.75
N ASN A 11 -32.21 -6.25 -28.63
CA ASN A 11 -33.38 -6.70 -29.38
C ASN A 11 -33.37 -6.07 -30.79
N ARG A 12 -33.29 -6.91 -31.82
CA ARG A 12 -33.17 -6.50 -33.23
C ARG A 12 -34.44 -5.88 -33.79
N LEU A 13 -35.59 -6.06 -33.13
CA LEU A 13 -36.87 -5.48 -33.54
C LEU A 13 -37.11 -4.08 -32.95
N LEU A 14 -36.34 -3.63 -31.94
CA LEU A 14 -36.55 -2.30 -31.35
C LEU A 14 -36.41 -1.15 -32.36
N PRO A 15 -35.42 -1.15 -33.28
CA PRO A 15 -35.29 -0.08 -34.28
C PRO A 15 -36.52 0.05 -35.18
N SER A 16 -37.20 -1.05 -35.53
CA SER A 16 -38.43 -0.99 -36.34
C SER A 16 -39.63 -0.39 -35.59
N TYR A 17 -39.57 -0.32 -34.26
CA TYR A 17 -40.55 0.36 -33.41
C TYR A 17 -40.11 1.79 -33.04
N GLY A 18 -39.07 2.34 -33.66
CA GLY A 18 -38.52 3.67 -33.33
C GLY A 18 -37.85 3.74 -31.96
N MET A 19 -37.62 2.60 -31.30
CA MET A 19 -36.98 2.50 -30.00
C MET A 19 -35.49 2.20 -30.13
N LYS A 20 -34.65 2.83 -29.30
CA LYS A 20 -33.23 2.49 -29.18
C LYS A 20 -33.01 1.54 -28.01
N SER A 21 -32.17 0.53 -28.20
CA SER A 21 -31.66 -0.28 -27.09
C SER A 21 -30.92 0.64 -26.11
N ARG A 22 -31.41 0.75 -24.88
CA ARG A 22 -30.68 1.40 -23.78
C ARG A 22 -29.74 0.38 -23.16
N GLY A 23 -28.65 0.04 -23.83
CA GLY A 23 -27.75 -1.03 -23.38
C GLY A 23 -26.39 -0.50 -22.96
N LYS A 24 -26.19 -0.19 -21.67
CA LYS A 24 -24.86 -0.37 -21.08
C LYS A 24 -24.81 -1.81 -20.60
N GLY A 25 -23.85 -2.60 -21.07
CA GLY A 25 -23.66 -3.97 -20.62
C GLY A 25 -23.62 -4.06 -19.09
N ALA A 26 -24.34 -5.03 -18.52
CA ALA A 26 -24.43 -5.24 -17.08
C ALA A 26 -23.63 -6.48 -16.67
N ARG A 27 -22.97 -6.44 -15.52
CA ARG A 27 -22.33 -7.64 -14.96
C ARG A 27 -23.38 -8.72 -14.74
N ALA A 28 -23.11 -9.91 -15.26
CA ALA A 28 -24.03 -11.02 -15.27
C ALA A 28 -23.31 -12.36 -15.07
N VAL A 29 -24.09 -13.37 -14.69
CA VAL A 29 -23.69 -14.76 -14.78
C VAL A 29 -24.54 -15.43 -15.83
N VAL A 30 -23.90 -15.88 -16.90
CA VAL A 30 -24.53 -16.62 -17.99
C VAL A 30 -24.33 -18.10 -17.76
N SER A 31 -25.43 -18.85 -17.70
CA SER A 31 -25.41 -20.28 -17.43
C SER A 31 -26.05 -21.06 -18.56
N ILE A 32 -25.45 -22.18 -18.97
CA ILE A 32 -26.08 -23.18 -19.84
C ILE A 32 -26.43 -24.37 -18.98
N GLY A 33 -27.69 -24.78 -19.00
CA GLY A 33 -28.19 -25.87 -18.16
C GLY A 33 -29.53 -26.40 -18.61
N LYS A 34 -29.93 -27.51 -17.97
CA LYS A 34 -31.21 -28.19 -18.23
C LYS A 34 -32.33 -27.54 -17.43
N HIS A 35 -33.52 -27.50 -18.01
CA HIS A 35 -34.76 -27.17 -17.33
C HIS A 35 -35.80 -28.25 -17.64
N LEU A 36 -36.38 -28.85 -16.61
CA LEU A 36 -37.46 -29.83 -16.77
C LEU A 36 -38.76 -29.10 -17.12
N ASP A 37 -39.35 -29.47 -18.24
CA ASP A 37 -40.71 -29.07 -18.57
C ASP A 37 -41.69 -30.03 -17.88
N LYS A 38 -42.57 -29.48 -17.03
CA LYS A 38 -43.55 -30.26 -16.25
C LYS A 38 -44.57 -30.99 -17.15
N SER A 39 -44.73 -30.57 -18.39
CA SER A 39 -45.75 -31.08 -19.31
C SER A 39 -45.32 -32.33 -20.10
N ASN A 40 -44.03 -32.49 -20.43
CA ASN A 40 -43.61 -33.44 -21.47
C ASN A 40 -42.38 -34.29 -21.13
N HIS A 41 -41.86 -34.24 -19.89
CA HIS A 41 -40.71 -35.03 -19.41
C HIS A 41 -39.43 -34.92 -20.28
N ARG A 42 -39.37 -33.97 -21.21
CA ARG A 42 -38.22 -33.68 -22.07
C ARG A 42 -37.38 -32.59 -21.43
N SER A 43 -36.07 -32.85 -21.34
CA SER A 43 -35.09 -31.90 -20.83
C SER A 43 -34.72 -30.91 -21.94
N ILE A 44 -35.09 -29.64 -21.75
CA ILE A 44 -34.76 -28.57 -22.70
C ILE A 44 -33.53 -27.81 -22.18
N ILE A 45 -32.59 -27.52 -23.08
CA ILE A 45 -31.38 -26.76 -22.74
C ILE A 45 -31.65 -25.28 -22.93
N TYR A 46 -31.40 -24.51 -21.88
CA TYR A 46 -31.53 -23.05 -21.87
C TYR A 46 -30.20 -22.38 -21.56
N MET A 47 -30.01 -21.21 -22.14
CA MET A 47 -29.08 -20.18 -21.66
C MET A 47 -29.84 -19.26 -20.71
N MET A 48 -29.34 -19.09 -19.49
CA MET A 48 -29.93 -18.24 -18.47
C MET A 48 -28.96 -17.11 -18.14
N ILE A 49 -29.45 -15.87 -18.18
CA ILE A 49 -28.67 -14.66 -17.88
C ILE A 49 -29.20 -14.08 -16.57
N CYS A 50 -28.41 -14.17 -15.51
CA CYS A 50 -28.74 -13.55 -14.22
C CYS A 50 -27.95 -12.25 -14.05
N THR A 51 -28.63 -11.17 -13.68
CA THR A 51 -28.02 -9.86 -13.38
C THR A 51 -28.27 -9.48 -11.92
N ALA A 52 -27.62 -8.43 -11.42
CA ALA A 52 -27.91 -7.92 -10.06
C ALA A 52 -29.37 -7.47 -9.90
N LYS A 53 -29.99 -6.97 -10.99
CA LYS A 53 -31.40 -6.51 -11.03
C LYS A 53 -32.40 -7.65 -11.22
N ASP A 54 -32.02 -8.68 -11.96
CA ASP A 54 -32.83 -9.88 -12.21
C ASP A 54 -32.02 -11.13 -11.85
N ARG A 55 -32.16 -11.56 -10.58
CA ARG A 55 -31.48 -12.74 -10.05
C ARG A 55 -32.16 -14.05 -10.45
N THR A 56 -33.45 -13.99 -10.82
CA THR A 56 -34.20 -15.14 -11.36
C THR A 56 -33.74 -15.53 -12.76
N GLY A 57 -33.32 -14.53 -13.53
CA GLY A 57 -32.61 -14.65 -14.79
C GLY A 57 -33.53 -14.87 -15.99
N ALA A 58 -33.23 -14.18 -17.09
CA ALA A 58 -33.88 -14.38 -18.38
C ALA A 58 -33.38 -15.67 -19.03
N LYS A 59 -34.32 -16.51 -19.52
CA LYS A 59 -34.01 -17.81 -20.13
C LYS A 59 -34.24 -17.77 -21.64
N TYR A 60 -33.29 -18.30 -22.40
CA TYR A 60 -33.32 -18.41 -23.85
C TYR A 60 -33.11 -19.87 -24.25
N LYS A 61 -34.03 -20.43 -25.02
CA LYS A 61 -33.90 -21.80 -25.53
C LYS A 61 -32.74 -21.86 -26.52
N LEU A 62 -31.91 -22.89 -26.46
CA LEU A 62 -30.75 -23.00 -27.35
C LEU A 62 -30.95 -23.95 -28.53
N LYS A 63 -31.65 -25.07 -28.32
CA LYS A 63 -31.83 -26.09 -29.36
C LYS A 63 -32.48 -25.49 -30.61
N ASP A 64 -31.81 -25.63 -31.75
CA ASP A 64 -32.19 -25.15 -33.09
C ASP A 64 -32.45 -23.63 -33.19
N ASN A 65 -32.00 -22.85 -32.20
CA ASN A 65 -32.41 -21.45 -32.02
C ASN A 65 -31.26 -20.45 -32.18
N ILE A 66 -30.04 -20.89 -32.47
CA ILE A 66 -28.92 -19.98 -32.74
C ILE A 66 -28.84 -19.74 -34.25
N GLU A 67 -28.85 -18.46 -34.65
CA GLU A 67 -28.68 -18.07 -36.05
C GLU A 67 -27.19 -17.96 -36.40
N LYS A 68 -26.39 -17.34 -35.53
CA LYS A 68 -24.97 -17.10 -35.77
C LYS A 68 -24.18 -16.87 -34.48
N PHE A 69 -22.93 -17.33 -34.49
CA PHE A 69 -21.94 -16.96 -33.48
C PHE A 69 -20.96 -15.95 -34.07
N PHE A 70 -20.74 -14.84 -33.38
CA PHE A 70 -19.66 -13.90 -33.68
C PHE A 70 -18.55 -14.09 -32.64
N SER A 71 -17.45 -14.71 -33.05
CA SER A 71 -16.39 -15.17 -32.14
C SER A 71 -14.99 -14.66 -32.53
N TRP A 72 -14.88 -13.61 -33.35
CA TRP A 72 -13.59 -13.06 -33.77
C TRP A 72 -12.74 -12.52 -32.61
N PHE A 73 -13.38 -12.04 -31.53
CA PHE A 73 -12.71 -11.40 -30.39
C PHE A 73 -12.73 -12.26 -29.12
N VAL A 74 -12.81 -13.59 -29.25
CA VAL A 74 -12.90 -14.50 -28.09
C VAL A 74 -11.64 -14.45 -27.22
N GLU A 75 -10.46 -14.26 -27.82
CA GLU A 75 -9.20 -14.08 -27.06
C GLU A 75 -9.22 -12.80 -26.21
N GLU A 76 -9.97 -11.77 -26.62
CA GLU A 76 -10.19 -10.55 -25.84
C GLU A 76 -11.35 -10.67 -24.83
N GLY A 77 -11.94 -11.86 -24.69
CA GLY A 77 -13.07 -12.08 -23.80
C GLY A 77 -14.38 -11.51 -24.31
N LYS A 78 -14.55 -11.38 -25.65
CA LYS A 78 -15.76 -10.86 -26.30
C LYS A 78 -16.36 -11.86 -27.29
N ALA A 79 -17.68 -11.97 -27.30
CA ALA A 79 -18.41 -12.77 -28.29
C ALA A 79 -19.88 -12.35 -28.37
N THR A 80 -20.54 -12.61 -29.49
CA THR A 80 -21.99 -12.40 -29.62
C THR A 80 -22.67 -13.69 -30.05
N VAL A 81 -23.75 -14.05 -29.36
CA VAL A 81 -24.63 -15.16 -29.72
C VAL A 81 -25.94 -14.58 -30.25
N ARG A 82 -26.21 -14.76 -31.53
CA ARG A 82 -27.44 -14.28 -32.18
C ARG A 82 -28.50 -15.38 -32.17
N LEU A 83 -29.66 -15.09 -31.57
CA LEU A 83 -30.79 -15.99 -31.49
C LEU A 83 -31.82 -15.71 -32.58
N LYS A 84 -32.48 -16.77 -33.07
CA LYS A 84 -33.62 -16.68 -33.99
C LYS A 84 -34.85 -16.15 -33.25
N GLU A 85 -35.22 -16.81 -32.14
CA GLU A 85 -36.39 -16.46 -31.33
C GLU A 85 -36.09 -16.41 -29.82
N PRO A 86 -36.31 -15.29 -29.13
CA PRO A 86 -36.59 -13.97 -29.69
C PRO A 86 -35.39 -13.47 -30.52
N ALA A 87 -35.65 -12.56 -31.47
CA ALA A 87 -34.62 -12.00 -32.37
C ALA A 87 -33.67 -11.04 -31.62
N VAL A 88 -32.81 -11.61 -30.77
CA VAL A 88 -31.88 -10.87 -29.90
C VAL A 88 -30.43 -11.26 -30.17
N ASP A 89 -29.54 -10.28 -30.01
CA ASP A 89 -28.10 -10.48 -29.95
C ASP A 89 -27.64 -10.42 -28.49
N ILE A 90 -27.10 -11.53 -27.99
CA ILE A 90 -26.51 -11.61 -26.65
C ILE A 90 -25.02 -11.30 -26.76
N CYS A 91 -24.64 -10.06 -26.46
CA CYS A 91 -23.28 -9.57 -26.50
C CYS A 91 -22.59 -9.83 -25.16
N LEU A 92 -21.51 -10.61 -25.19
CA LEU A 92 -20.67 -10.97 -24.04
C LEU A 92 -19.37 -10.16 -24.11
N SER A 93 -18.93 -9.60 -22.99
CA SER A 93 -17.66 -8.88 -22.87
C SER A 93 -17.02 -9.04 -21.49
N LYS A 94 -15.72 -8.76 -21.36
CA LYS A 94 -14.96 -8.90 -20.09
C LYS A 94 -15.09 -10.29 -19.45
N ALA A 95 -15.13 -11.31 -20.29
CA ALA A 95 -15.07 -12.71 -19.88
C ALA A 95 -13.61 -13.20 -19.84
N ASP A 96 -13.32 -14.18 -18.99
CA ASP A 96 -12.08 -14.95 -19.12
C ASP A 96 -12.09 -15.71 -20.47
N ALA A 97 -11.00 -15.62 -21.23
CA ALA A 97 -10.93 -16.14 -22.60
C ALA A 97 -11.10 -17.67 -22.66
N ASN A 98 -10.47 -18.40 -21.75
CA ASN A 98 -10.55 -19.87 -21.70
C ASN A 98 -11.97 -20.35 -21.31
N SER A 99 -12.56 -19.69 -20.32
CA SER A 99 -13.94 -19.91 -19.90
C SER A 99 -14.93 -19.59 -21.02
N LEU A 100 -14.70 -18.51 -21.78
CA LEU A 100 -15.53 -18.10 -22.90
C LEU A 100 -15.46 -19.09 -24.06
N LYS A 101 -14.28 -19.59 -24.44
CA LYS A 101 -14.12 -20.63 -25.46
C LYS A 101 -14.92 -21.88 -25.11
N SER A 102 -14.76 -22.33 -23.87
CA SER A 102 -15.45 -23.50 -23.34
C SER A 102 -16.97 -23.28 -23.32
N PHE A 103 -17.40 -22.06 -22.96
CA PHE A 103 -18.82 -21.68 -22.92
C PHE A 103 -19.46 -21.70 -24.32
N LEU A 104 -18.78 -21.14 -25.32
CA LEU A 104 -19.25 -21.14 -26.71
C LEU A 104 -19.27 -22.56 -27.31
N ALA A 105 -18.31 -23.41 -26.95
CA ALA A 105 -18.34 -24.82 -27.35
C ALA A 105 -19.59 -25.53 -26.78
N ALA A 106 -19.91 -25.32 -25.50
CA ALA A 106 -21.13 -25.86 -24.90
C ALA A 106 -22.41 -25.30 -25.55
N ALA A 107 -22.43 -24.00 -25.90
CA ALA A 107 -23.56 -23.40 -26.60
C ALA A 107 -23.79 -24.00 -28.00
N ARG A 108 -22.70 -24.26 -28.75
CA ARG A 108 -22.77 -24.92 -30.07
C ARG A 108 -23.30 -26.35 -29.98
N LEU A 109 -22.88 -27.10 -28.95
CA LEU A 109 -23.41 -28.45 -28.71
C LEU A 109 -24.89 -28.42 -28.34
N ALA A 110 -25.30 -27.45 -27.51
CA ALA A 110 -26.70 -27.27 -27.13
C ALA A 110 -27.62 -26.89 -28.30
N ASP A 111 -27.11 -26.09 -29.26
CA ASP A 111 -27.83 -25.70 -30.47
C ASP A 111 -28.04 -26.88 -31.43
N ARG A 112 -27.00 -27.68 -31.68
CA ARG A 112 -27.03 -28.87 -32.56
C ARG A 112 -27.92 -30.02 -32.06
N GLY A 113 -28.47 -29.91 -30.86
CA GLY A 113 -29.45 -30.86 -30.36
C GLY A 113 -28.91 -32.26 -30.03
N SER A 114 -27.61 -32.39 -29.69
CA SER A 114 -27.07 -33.65 -29.16
C SER A 114 -27.97 -34.17 -28.03
N ASP A 115 -28.32 -35.45 -28.06
CA ASP A 115 -29.31 -36.04 -27.15
C ASP A 115 -29.12 -35.56 -25.72
N SER A 116 -30.20 -35.09 -25.10
CA SER A 116 -30.18 -34.45 -23.78
C SER A 116 -29.56 -35.34 -22.67
N SER A 117 -29.37 -36.64 -22.93
CA SER A 117 -28.66 -37.62 -22.10
C SER A 117 -27.12 -37.55 -22.19
N SER A 118 -26.55 -37.04 -23.30
CA SER A 118 -25.11 -37.04 -23.59
C SER A 118 -24.33 -35.87 -22.95
N LEU A 119 -24.99 -34.76 -22.66
CA LEU A 119 -24.38 -33.56 -22.06
C LEU A 119 -24.58 -33.55 -20.53
N PRO A 120 -23.50 -33.60 -19.72
CA PRO A 120 -23.56 -33.52 -18.26
C PRO A 120 -23.81 -32.07 -17.80
N LEU A 121 -24.93 -31.49 -18.23
CA LEU A 121 -25.35 -30.14 -17.85
C LEU A 121 -26.20 -30.21 -16.58
N SER A 122 -25.81 -29.43 -15.58
CA SER A 122 -26.56 -29.25 -14.34
C SER A 122 -27.88 -28.49 -14.55
N THR A 123 -28.80 -28.64 -13.59
CA THR A 123 -30.05 -27.88 -13.55
C THR A 123 -29.76 -26.40 -13.34
N LEU A 124 -30.46 -25.54 -14.08
CA LEU A 124 -30.35 -24.10 -13.93
C LEU A 124 -30.85 -23.65 -12.55
N THR A 125 -29.98 -22.96 -11.81
CA THR A 125 -30.28 -22.42 -10.49
C THR A 125 -30.06 -20.91 -10.47
N PRO A 126 -30.94 -20.13 -9.83
CA PRO A 126 -30.74 -18.70 -9.61
C PRO A 126 -29.38 -18.42 -8.94
N VAL A 127 -28.82 -17.27 -9.25
CA VAL A 127 -27.46 -16.92 -8.86
C VAL A 127 -27.49 -16.07 -7.58
N ARG A 128 -26.52 -16.26 -6.67
CA ARG A 128 -26.46 -15.49 -5.41
C ARG A 128 -25.96 -14.07 -5.72
N ALA A 129 -26.33 -13.10 -4.89
CA ALA A 129 -25.92 -11.69 -5.04
C ALA A 129 -24.40 -11.52 -5.29
N ARG A 130 -23.59 -12.24 -4.50
CA ARG A 130 -22.12 -12.24 -4.60
C ARG A 130 -21.54 -12.68 -5.93
N ASP A 131 -22.26 -13.49 -6.70
CA ASP A 131 -21.75 -14.08 -7.94
C ASP A 131 -21.97 -13.12 -9.14
N VAL A 132 -22.77 -12.06 -8.97
CA VAL A 132 -23.18 -11.12 -10.05
C VAL A 132 -22.73 -9.67 -9.79
N GLU A 133 -22.46 -9.31 -8.54
CA GLU A 133 -21.98 -7.98 -8.18
C GLU A 133 -20.50 -7.79 -8.55
N GLN A 134 -20.19 -6.64 -9.16
CA GLN A 134 -18.81 -6.25 -9.42
C GLN A 134 -18.10 -6.03 -8.07
N LEU A 135 -17.01 -6.77 -7.86
CA LEU A 135 -16.19 -6.63 -6.65
C LEU A 135 -15.71 -5.18 -6.53
N LYS A 136 -16.16 -4.49 -5.48
CA LYS A 136 -15.76 -3.11 -5.21
C LYS A 136 -14.29 -3.09 -4.81
N LYS A 137 -13.45 -2.51 -5.67
CA LYS A 137 -12.00 -2.34 -5.41
C LYS A 137 -11.68 -1.04 -4.68
N LYS A 138 -12.50 0.00 -4.85
CA LYS A 138 -12.33 1.30 -4.19
C LYS A 138 -13.59 1.67 -3.42
N LEU A 139 -13.40 2.19 -2.22
CA LEU A 139 -14.46 2.78 -1.39
C LEU A 139 -13.94 4.05 -0.74
N THR A 140 -14.74 5.11 -0.82
CA THR A 140 -14.45 6.41 -0.22
C THR A 140 -15.61 6.81 0.69
N ILE A 141 -15.30 7.18 1.92
CA ILE A 141 -16.23 7.61 2.95
C ILE A 141 -15.70 8.94 3.49
N MET A 142 -16.46 10.02 3.27
CA MET A 142 -16.02 11.40 3.61
C MET A 142 -16.85 12.03 4.72
N SER A 143 -17.76 11.25 5.33
CA SER A 143 -18.63 11.73 6.39
C SER A 143 -19.05 10.57 7.27
N LYS A 144 -19.23 10.86 8.56
CA LYS A 144 -19.72 9.90 9.54
C LYS A 144 -21.09 9.29 9.16
N LYS A 145 -21.91 10.00 8.40
CA LYS A 145 -23.23 9.51 7.93
C LYS A 145 -23.11 8.34 6.96
N ASP A 146 -22.06 8.33 6.13
CA ASP A 146 -21.82 7.31 5.11
C ASP A 146 -21.01 6.12 5.64
N TYR A 147 -20.61 6.19 6.91
CA TYR A 147 -19.80 5.16 7.54
C TYR A 147 -20.63 3.89 7.82
N PRO A 148 -20.19 2.70 7.37
CA PRO A 148 -20.95 1.47 7.55
C PRO A 148 -20.92 1.00 9.01
N LEU A 149 -21.99 1.28 9.75
CA LEU A 149 -22.12 0.89 11.16
C LEU A 149 -22.44 -0.60 11.35
N THR A 150 -23.29 -1.16 10.48
CA THR A 150 -23.81 -2.53 10.61
C THR A 150 -23.29 -3.49 9.54
N SER A 151 -22.84 -2.97 8.39
CA SER A 151 -22.30 -3.78 7.30
C SER A 151 -20.77 -3.88 7.35
N ASN A 152 -20.23 -5.02 6.89
CA ASN A 152 -18.80 -5.17 6.72
C ASN A 152 -18.31 -4.47 5.45
N PHE A 153 -17.03 -4.10 5.44
CA PHE A 153 -16.36 -3.62 4.23
C PHE A 153 -16.28 -4.74 3.19
N PRO A 154 -16.42 -4.44 1.89
CA PRO A 154 -16.21 -5.43 0.84
C PRO A 154 -14.79 -6.01 0.90
N TYR A 155 -14.67 -7.33 0.98
CA TYR A 155 -13.38 -8.02 1.16
C TYR A 155 -12.39 -7.86 -0.01
N SER A 156 -12.90 -7.46 -1.18
CA SER A 156 -12.14 -7.24 -2.42
C SER A 156 -11.58 -5.82 -2.57
N LEU A 157 -11.72 -4.99 -1.55
CA LEU A 157 -11.17 -3.63 -1.57
C LEU A 157 -9.64 -3.66 -1.64
N GLU A 158 -9.13 -2.93 -2.62
CA GLU A 158 -7.71 -2.62 -2.80
C GLU A 158 -7.40 -1.19 -2.30
N GLN A 159 -8.40 -0.30 -2.31
CA GLN A 159 -8.28 1.08 -1.86
C GLN A 159 -9.44 1.46 -0.96
N LEU A 160 -9.15 1.91 0.26
CA LEU A 160 -10.12 2.39 1.21
C LEU A 160 -9.71 3.78 1.70
N GLN A 161 -10.61 4.74 1.52
CA GLN A 161 -10.48 6.08 2.07
C GLN A 161 -11.63 6.32 3.04
N VAL A 162 -11.29 6.68 4.28
CA VAL A 162 -12.23 7.07 5.31
C VAL A 162 -11.74 8.33 6.01
N SER A 163 -12.19 9.47 5.52
CA SER A 163 -11.79 10.79 6.01
C SER A 163 -12.96 11.53 6.64
N TYR A 164 -12.70 12.49 7.53
CA TYR A 164 -13.70 13.36 8.17
C TYR A 164 -14.82 12.61 8.93
N CYS A 165 -14.53 11.38 9.36
CA CYS A 165 -15.49 10.53 10.09
C CYS A 165 -15.38 10.69 11.62
N LYS A 166 -14.47 11.54 12.10
CA LYS A 166 -14.17 11.77 13.52
C LYS A 166 -13.78 10.47 14.25
N LEU A 167 -13.11 9.55 13.54
CA LEU A 167 -12.69 8.28 14.12
C LEU A 167 -11.62 8.51 15.18
N SER A 168 -11.84 8.00 16.40
CA SER A 168 -10.85 8.06 17.49
C SER A 168 -9.88 6.87 17.48
N ARG A 169 -10.26 5.80 16.77
CA ARG A 169 -9.50 4.56 16.62
C ARG A 169 -9.71 4.00 15.22
N VAL A 170 -8.75 3.21 14.75
CA VAL A 170 -8.88 2.45 13.50
C VAL A 170 -9.91 1.33 13.70
N ASP A 171 -10.82 1.18 12.75
CA ASP A 171 -11.81 0.10 12.77
C ASP A 171 -11.15 -1.22 12.36
N MET A 172 -11.22 -2.22 13.24
CA MET A 172 -10.58 -3.53 13.03
C MET A 172 -11.13 -4.26 11.80
N ARG A 173 -12.35 -3.95 11.34
CA ARG A 173 -12.91 -4.52 10.11
C ARG A 173 -12.10 -4.12 8.89
N MET A 174 -11.48 -2.93 8.87
CA MET A 174 -10.59 -2.51 7.79
C MET A 174 -9.32 -3.35 7.72
N LEU A 175 -8.87 -3.88 8.87
CA LEU A 175 -7.62 -4.64 9.00
C LEU A 175 -7.78 -6.11 8.56
N SER A 176 -9.01 -6.56 8.31
CA SER A 176 -9.29 -7.86 7.67
C SER A 176 -9.18 -7.85 6.14
N LEU A 177 -9.01 -6.67 5.52
CA LEU A 177 -8.99 -6.52 4.05
C LEU A 177 -7.61 -6.92 3.48
N LYS A 178 -7.42 -8.20 3.19
CA LYS A 178 -6.13 -8.76 2.76
C LYS A 178 -5.62 -8.25 1.40
N ALA A 179 -6.51 -7.78 0.53
CA ALA A 179 -6.16 -7.20 -0.76
C ALA A 179 -5.86 -5.68 -0.70
N LEU A 180 -5.93 -5.07 0.49
CA LEU A 180 -5.83 -3.62 0.61
C LEU A 180 -4.39 -3.14 0.35
N CYS A 181 -4.23 -2.31 -0.68
CA CYS A 181 -2.98 -1.69 -1.07
C CYS A 181 -2.89 -0.23 -0.60
N LYS A 182 -4.02 0.47 -0.49
CA LYS A 182 -4.10 1.85 -0.04
C LYS A 182 -5.11 2.02 1.07
N LEU A 183 -4.65 2.55 2.20
CA LEU A 183 -5.48 2.92 3.33
C LEU A 183 -5.27 4.41 3.63
N ASP A 184 -6.34 5.18 3.46
CA ASP A 184 -6.38 6.61 3.80
C ASP A 184 -7.37 6.82 4.94
N LEU A 185 -6.86 7.26 6.09
CA LEU A 185 -7.62 7.63 7.28
C LEU A 185 -7.36 9.09 7.69
N SER A 186 -7.01 9.93 6.72
CA SER A 186 -6.74 11.35 6.93
C SER A 186 -7.92 12.10 7.56
N ASN A 187 -7.65 13.23 8.22
CA ASN A 187 -8.67 14.12 8.78
C ASN A 187 -9.62 13.40 9.77
N ASN A 188 -9.04 12.66 10.72
CA ASN A 188 -9.77 11.99 11.80
C ASN A 188 -9.20 12.41 13.17
N HIS A 189 -9.47 11.63 14.21
CA HIS A 189 -9.02 11.89 15.58
C HIS A 189 -8.25 10.70 16.15
N ILE A 190 -7.57 9.95 15.29
CA ILE A 190 -6.87 8.72 15.67
C ILE A 190 -5.66 9.09 16.50
N LYS A 191 -5.57 8.53 17.72
CA LYS A 191 -4.45 8.78 18.64
C LYS A 191 -3.35 7.73 18.58
N LYS A 192 -3.72 6.49 18.28
CA LYS A 192 -2.81 5.34 18.24
C LYS A 192 -3.17 4.42 17.09
N LEU A 193 -2.15 3.87 16.44
CA LEU A 193 -2.29 2.85 15.42
C LEU A 193 -2.19 1.46 16.05
N PRO A 194 -3.13 0.53 15.77
CA PRO A 194 -2.99 -0.85 16.22
C PRO A 194 -1.89 -1.57 15.43
N ALA A 195 -1.16 -2.46 16.10
CA ALA A 195 -0.08 -3.25 15.48
C ALA A 195 -0.60 -4.13 14.31
N THR A 196 -1.88 -4.47 14.33
CA THR A 196 -2.60 -5.28 13.33
C THR A 196 -2.63 -4.63 11.94
N ILE A 197 -2.36 -3.33 11.80
CA ILE A 197 -2.12 -2.73 10.46
C ILE A 197 -0.94 -3.42 9.77
N GLY A 198 0.04 -3.89 10.55
CA GLY A 198 1.19 -4.65 10.07
C GLY A 198 0.85 -6.00 9.43
N ASP A 199 -0.38 -6.48 9.57
CA ASP A 199 -0.86 -7.74 8.98
C ASP A 199 -1.44 -7.55 7.56
N LEU A 200 -1.52 -6.30 7.08
CA LEU A 200 -1.94 -5.95 5.73
C LEU A 200 -0.77 -6.13 4.75
N GLY A 201 -0.54 -7.38 4.34
CA GLY A 201 0.61 -7.77 3.52
C GLY A 201 0.66 -7.19 2.09
N CYS A 202 -0.36 -6.46 1.65
CA CYS A 202 -0.36 -5.74 0.36
C CYS A 202 -0.28 -4.21 0.52
N LEU A 203 -0.29 -3.70 1.76
CA LEU A 203 -0.40 -2.26 2.00
C LEU A 203 0.87 -1.54 1.55
N SER A 204 0.73 -0.67 0.55
CA SER A 204 1.80 0.14 -0.02
C SER A 204 1.66 1.62 0.28
N GLU A 205 0.45 2.10 0.51
CA GLU A 205 0.17 3.50 0.83
C GLU A 205 -0.65 3.61 2.12
N LEU A 206 -0.09 4.32 3.10
CA LEU A 206 -0.76 4.61 4.37
C LEU A 206 -0.80 6.12 4.57
N ILE A 207 -2.00 6.69 4.50
CA ILE A 207 -2.25 8.13 4.62
C ILE A 207 -3.00 8.40 5.91
N LEU A 208 -2.39 9.17 6.80
CA LEU A 208 -2.82 9.43 8.17
C LEU A 208 -2.73 10.91 8.54
N HIS A 209 -2.57 11.80 7.56
CA HIS A 209 -2.39 13.21 7.82
C HIS A 209 -3.60 13.82 8.56
N ASN A 210 -3.36 14.87 9.35
CA ASN A 210 -4.38 15.55 10.15
C ASN A 210 -5.12 14.58 11.10
N ASN A 211 -4.37 14.00 12.03
CA ASN A 211 -4.84 13.14 13.10
C ASN A 211 -4.20 13.57 14.43
N HIS A 212 -4.33 12.77 15.50
CA HIS A 212 -3.77 13.07 16.82
C HIS A 212 -2.73 12.03 17.24
N LEU A 213 -1.98 11.46 16.30
CA LEU A 213 -0.98 10.43 16.60
C LEU A 213 0.16 11.02 17.44
N GLU A 214 0.39 10.43 18.60
CA GLU A 214 1.46 10.85 19.53
C GLU A 214 2.75 10.03 19.34
N ALA A 215 2.63 8.81 18.81
CA ALA A 215 3.75 7.93 18.52
C ALA A 215 3.48 7.03 17.30
N PHE A 216 4.54 6.67 16.59
CA PHE A 216 4.54 5.61 15.58
C PHE A 216 5.10 4.32 16.21
N SER A 217 4.33 3.24 16.21
CA SER A 217 4.69 2.01 16.93
C SER A 217 5.85 1.26 16.29
N GLN A 218 6.83 0.85 17.09
CA GLN A 218 7.91 -0.06 16.67
C GLN A 218 7.37 -1.36 16.04
N ALA A 219 6.23 -1.88 16.52
CA ALA A 219 5.64 -3.10 15.98
C ALA A 219 5.29 -2.98 14.49
N LEU A 220 4.86 -1.80 14.03
CA LEU A 220 4.58 -1.56 12.61
C LEU A 220 5.87 -1.58 11.79
N CYS A 221 6.93 -0.98 12.31
CA CYS A 221 8.26 -1.00 11.70
C CYS A 221 8.87 -2.40 11.61
N LEU A 222 8.43 -3.33 12.46
CA LEU A 222 8.88 -4.72 12.49
C LEU A 222 7.94 -5.70 11.76
N SER A 223 6.87 -5.19 11.14
CA SER A 223 5.84 -5.99 10.48
C SER A 223 6.10 -6.21 8.98
N THR A 224 5.09 -6.75 8.26
CA THR A 224 5.16 -6.94 6.79
C THR A 224 5.39 -5.64 6.02
N LEU A 225 5.04 -4.49 6.63
CA LEU A 225 5.19 -3.15 6.04
C LEU A 225 6.63 -2.82 5.63
N GLN A 226 7.64 -3.43 6.26
CA GLN A 226 9.04 -3.27 5.89
C GLN A 226 9.31 -3.56 4.40
N ARG A 227 8.51 -4.45 3.80
CA ARG A 227 8.68 -4.93 2.43
C ARG A 227 7.63 -4.39 1.45
N THR A 228 6.65 -3.63 1.93
CA THR A 228 5.50 -3.25 1.11
C THR A 228 5.22 -1.74 1.12
N LEU A 229 5.46 -1.07 2.25
CA LEU A 229 5.08 0.32 2.43
C LEU A 229 6.01 1.24 1.63
N ARG A 230 5.43 1.98 0.69
CA ARG A 230 6.12 2.90 -0.23
C ARG A 230 5.79 4.36 0.04
N VAL A 231 4.55 4.64 0.45
CA VAL A 231 4.09 5.99 0.77
C VAL A 231 3.55 6.00 2.17
N LEU A 232 4.12 6.88 3.00
CA LEU A 232 3.64 7.14 4.35
C LEU A 232 3.47 8.64 4.54
N ASP A 233 2.23 9.04 4.81
CA ASP A 233 1.91 10.42 5.18
C ASP A 233 1.35 10.44 6.60
N ILE A 234 2.14 10.95 7.54
CA ILE A 234 1.79 11.13 8.95
C ILE A 234 1.95 12.60 9.35
N SER A 235 1.87 13.51 8.39
CA SER A 235 1.92 14.96 8.62
C SER A 235 0.73 15.45 9.48
N GLN A 236 0.83 16.63 10.07
CA GLN A 236 -0.24 17.22 10.91
C GLN A 236 -0.70 16.27 12.01
N ASN A 237 0.25 15.78 12.79
CA ASN A 237 0.02 14.91 13.95
C ASN A 237 0.75 15.50 15.17
N ARG A 238 1.02 14.70 16.20
CA ARG A 238 1.65 15.13 17.46
C ARG A 238 2.88 14.29 17.79
N LEU A 239 3.53 13.74 16.76
CA LEU A 239 4.67 12.85 16.93
C LEU A 239 5.86 13.62 17.49
N GLN A 240 6.42 13.16 18.60
CA GLN A 240 7.63 13.76 19.21
C GLN A 240 8.92 13.07 18.74
N SER A 241 8.81 11.79 18.38
CA SER A 241 9.91 10.98 17.88
C SER A 241 9.39 9.84 17.00
N LEU A 242 10.29 9.28 16.21
CA LEU A 242 10.09 8.02 15.51
C LEU A 242 10.97 6.93 16.16
N PRO A 243 10.51 5.67 16.25
CA PRO A 243 11.31 4.59 16.82
C PRO A 243 12.57 4.33 15.98
N ALA A 244 13.65 3.83 16.58
CA ALA A 244 14.88 3.49 15.86
C ALA A 244 14.63 2.51 14.70
N GLN A 245 13.69 1.59 14.89
CA GLN A 245 13.30 0.58 13.91
C GLN A 245 12.53 1.17 12.72
N PHE A 246 12.11 2.44 12.75
CA PHE A 246 11.46 3.12 11.61
C PHE A 246 12.28 2.99 10.32
N CYS A 247 13.61 3.02 10.45
CA CYS A 247 14.55 2.86 9.36
C CYS A 247 14.56 1.44 8.72
N GLN A 248 13.77 0.49 9.23
CA GLN A 248 13.55 -0.82 8.61
C GLN A 248 12.50 -0.80 7.50
N LEU A 249 11.75 0.31 7.35
CA LEU A 249 10.80 0.51 6.25
C LEU A 249 11.53 0.85 4.93
N ARG A 250 12.39 -0.07 4.46
CA ARG A 250 13.37 0.16 3.37
C ARG A 250 12.73 0.39 2.01
N GLU A 251 11.47 0.02 1.84
CA GLU A 251 10.70 0.23 0.62
C GLU A 251 10.05 1.62 0.52
N LEU A 252 10.17 2.46 1.56
CA LEU A 252 9.64 3.82 1.53
C LEU A 252 10.30 4.64 0.42
N VAL A 253 9.44 5.28 -0.38
CA VAL A 253 9.80 6.19 -1.48
C VAL A 253 9.38 7.62 -1.13
N ASN A 254 8.22 7.78 -0.50
CA ASN A 254 7.67 9.08 -0.11
C ASN A 254 7.29 9.08 1.38
N LEU A 255 7.87 10.02 2.12
CA LEU A 255 7.65 10.20 3.55
C LEU A 255 7.32 11.66 3.85
N LYS A 256 6.12 11.88 4.41
CA LYS A 256 5.68 13.18 4.91
C LYS A 256 5.49 13.15 6.42
N LEU A 257 6.19 14.05 7.09
CA LEU A 257 6.27 14.23 8.54
C LEU A 257 5.93 15.67 8.96
N ASP A 258 5.49 16.51 8.03
CA ASP A 258 5.27 17.94 8.25
C ASP A 258 4.32 18.22 9.42
N ASP A 259 4.44 19.37 10.07
CA ASP A 259 3.55 19.80 11.15
C ASP A 259 3.42 18.74 12.26
N ASN A 260 4.55 18.29 12.79
CA ASN A 260 4.63 17.41 13.95
C ASN A 260 5.47 18.11 15.05
N LYS A 261 5.94 17.34 16.04
CA LYS A 261 6.78 17.83 17.14
C LYS A 261 8.10 17.08 17.20
N LEU A 262 8.58 16.58 16.06
CA LEU A 262 9.77 15.74 16.01
C LEU A 262 10.98 16.55 16.46
N VAL A 263 11.65 16.08 17.51
CA VAL A 263 12.88 16.71 18.04
C VAL A 263 14.12 16.21 17.30
N CYS A 264 14.07 14.98 16.80
CA CYS A 264 15.12 14.39 16.00
C CYS A 264 14.56 13.37 14.99
N LEU A 265 15.29 13.16 13.90
CA LEU A 265 15.10 12.01 13.02
C LEU A 265 15.91 10.81 13.57
N PRO A 266 15.45 9.56 13.36
CA PRO A 266 16.15 8.39 13.86
C PRO A 266 17.57 8.26 13.25
N PHE A 267 18.52 7.81 14.08
CA PHE A 267 19.96 7.81 13.77
C PHE A 267 20.33 7.13 12.45
N HIS A 268 19.56 6.11 12.05
CA HIS A 268 19.80 5.30 10.86
C HIS A 268 18.91 5.67 9.67
N VAL A 269 18.45 6.92 9.58
CA VAL A 269 17.60 7.38 8.47
C VAL A 269 18.20 7.06 7.09
N GLY A 270 19.53 7.06 6.97
CA GLY A 270 20.26 6.64 5.77
C GLY A 270 20.01 5.21 5.30
N ARG A 271 19.39 4.33 6.11
CA ARG A 271 18.97 2.98 5.68
C ARG A 271 17.74 3.00 4.76
N LEU A 272 17.02 4.11 4.68
CA LEU A 272 15.89 4.31 3.77
C LEU A 272 16.41 4.59 2.34
N SER A 273 17.12 3.62 1.75
CA SER A 273 17.86 3.78 0.50
C SER A 273 17.00 4.01 -0.75
N LYS A 274 15.70 3.72 -0.67
CA LYS A 274 14.73 3.97 -1.75
C LYS A 274 13.97 5.28 -1.59
N LEU A 275 14.19 6.01 -0.49
CA LEU A 275 13.50 7.26 -0.23
C LEU A 275 13.92 8.30 -1.27
N ARG A 276 12.92 8.94 -1.90
CA ARG A 276 13.12 10.01 -2.90
C ARG A 276 12.51 11.33 -2.45
N PHE A 277 11.42 11.26 -1.69
CA PHE A 277 10.71 12.45 -1.20
C PHE A 277 10.67 12.40 0.33
N LEU A 278 11.27 13.41 0.96
CA LEU A 278 11.20 13.61 2.40
C LEU A 278 10.74 15.02 2.70
N SER A 279 9.62 15.13 3.41
CA SER A 279 9.11 16.39 3.93
C SER A 279 9.00 16.28 5.45
N ALA A 280 9.68 17.15 6.19
CA ALA A 280 9.62 17.24 7.64
C ALA A 280 9.57 18.70 8.10
N ALA A 281 8.88 19.55 7.33
CA ALA A 281 8.72 20.96 7.64
C ALA A 281 7.94 21.16 8.95
N HIS A 282 8.11 22.31 9.58
CA HIS A 282 7.40 22.71 10.80
C HIS A 282 7.44 21.63 11.90
N ASN A 283 8.66 21.18 12.22
CA ASN A 283 8.95 20.29 13.33
C ASN A 283 9.86 21.01 14.35
N GLN A 284 10.47 20.26 15.26
CA GLN A 284 11.38 20.79 16.30
C GLN A 284 12.80 20.22 16.11
N LEU A 285 13.20 19.95 14.86
CA LEU A 285 14.51 19.40 14.55
C LEU A 285 15.58 20.47 14.79
N THR A 286 16.50 20.19 15.70
CA THR A 286 17.64 21.07 15.96
C THR A 286 18.89 20.65 15.20
N VAL A 287 19.01 19.37 14.87
CA VAL A 287 20.15 18.76 14.18
C VAL A 287 19.72 17.50 13.43
N LEU A 288 20.35 17.23 12.28
CA LEU A 288 20.16 16.03 11.49
C LEU A 288 21.12 14.90 11.94
N PRO A 289 20.71 13.62 11.90
CA PRO A 289 21.60 12.51 12.27
C PRO A 289 22.75 12.32 11.27
N CYS A 290 23.88 11.75 11.70
CA CYS A 290 25.06 11.55 10.85
C CYS A 290 24.78 10.80 9.55
N ASP A 291 23.92 9.78 9.60
CA ASP A 291 23.56 8.94 8.45
C ASP A 291 22.66 9.67 7.44
N PHE A 292 22.18 10.89 7.73
CA PHE A 292 21.42 11.69 6.77
C PHE A 292 22.21 11.92 5.48
N ARG A 293 23.54 12.03 5.58
CA ARG A 293 24.50 12.11 4.45
C ARG A 293 24.43 10.93 3.47
N LYS A 294 23.84 9.79 3.86
CA LYS A 294 23.73 8.58 3.04
C LYS A 294 22.46 8.53 2.19
N LEU A 295 21.55 9.49 2.37
CA LEU A 295 20.31 9.58 1.59
C LEU A 295 20.58 10.07 0.17
N SER A 296 19.68 9.73 -0.76
CA SER A 296 19.70 10.19 -2.15
C SER A 296 18.27 10.53 -2.57
N LEU A 297 17.91 11.79 -2.35
CA LEU A 297 16.57 12.35 -2.51
C LEU A 297 16.45 13.13 -3.83
N GLU A 298 15.22 13.22 -4.31
CA GLU A 298 14.80 14.11 -5.38
C GLU A 298 14.30 15.44 -4.79
N ASN A 299 13.55 15.36 -3.69
CA ASN A 299 13.01 16.52 -2.99
C ASN A 299 13.16 16.38 -1.48
N LEU A 300 13.62 17.45 -0.86
CA LEU A 300 13.78 17.59 0.58
C LEU A 300 13.16 18.90 1.04
N ASP A 301 12.28 18.82 2.03
CA ASP A 301 11.73 19.98 2.73
C ASP A 301 11.97 19.82 4.25
N LEU A 302 12.69 20.79 4.82
CA LEU A 302 12.99 20.89 6.23
C LEU A 302 12.64 22.27 6.80
N PHE A 303 11.87 23.07 6.06
CA PHE A 303 11.56 24.45 6.42
C PHE A 303 10.88 24.57 7.79
N GLY A 304 11.15 25.66 8.50
CA GLY A 304 10.47 25.93 9.78
C GLY A 304 10.88 24.99 10.92
N ASN A 305 12.10 24.45 10.88
CA ASN A 305 12.73 23.74 11.99
C ASN A 305 13.76 24.64 12.70
N PRO A 306 13.88 24.59 14.04
CA PRO A 306 14.80 25.42 14.81
C PRO A 306 16.23 24.84 14.79
N PHE A 307 16.85 24.77 13.60
CA PHE A 307 18.21 24.29 13.45
C PHE A 307 19.22 25.18 14.20
N ILE A 308 20.15 24.55 14.91
CA ILE A 308 21.22 25.28 15.59
C ILE A 308 22.28 25.75 14.59
N HIS A 309 22.95 26.85 14.90
CA HIS A 309 24.18 27.21 14.20
C HIS A 309 25.29 26.25 14.62
N PRO A 310 25.89 25.48 13.69
CA PRO A 310 26.94 24.53 14.03
C PRO A 310 28.19 25.26 14.49
N ASN A 311 28.72 24.89 15.66
CA ASN A 311 30.02 25.33 16.14
C ASN A 311 30.86 24.09 16.49
N PRO A 312 31.91 23.78 15.72
CA PRO A 312 32.75 22.61 15.98
C PRO A 312 33.34 22.57 17.39
N LEU A 313 33.59 23.74 18.00
CA LEU A 313 34.14 23.88 19.34
C LEU A 313 33.11 23.58 20.44
N ASP A 314 31.81 23.74 20.13
CA ASP A 314 30.71 23.38 21.03
C ASP A 314 30.42 21.87 20.94
N HIS A 315 31.24 21.11 21.65
CA HIS A 315 31.21 19.65 21.66
C HIS A 315 30.76 19.11 23.01
N ALA A 316 30.01 18.01 22.98
CA ALA A 316 29.70 17.24 24.17
C ALA A 316 30.60 16.01 24.23
N MET A 317 31.45 15.93 25.26
CA MET A 317 32.36 14.82 25.52
C MET A 317 31.78 13.88 26.58
N GLN A 318 31.49 12.64 26.20
CA GLN A 318 31.02 11.57 27.09
C GLN A 318 32.04 10.43 27.17
N LEU A 319 33.33 10.70 26.92
CA LEU A 319 34.38 9.70 27.01
C LEU A 319 34.72 9.40 28.47
N LYS A 320 34.87 8.10 28.78
CA LYS A 320 35.37 7.61 30.07
C LYS A 320 36.53 6.66 29.81
N PHE A 321 37.58 6.75 30.63
CA PHE A 321 38.73 5.86 30.55
C PHE A 321 38.97 5.17 31.90
N PRO A 322 39.09 3.82 31.93
CA PRO A 322 38.86 2.90 30.81
C PRO A 322 37.38 2.84 30.39
N LEU A 323 37.12 2.44 29.14
CA LEU A 323 35.75 2.17 28.68
C LEU A 323 35.17 0.97 29.45
N PRO A 324 33.86 0.96 29.74
CA PRO A 324 33.23 -0.21 30.35
C PRO A 324 33.32 -1.46 29.47
N LEU A 325 33.37 -2.63 30.10
CA LEU A 325 33.45 -3.92 29.41
C LEU A 325 32.36 -4.09 28.35
N GLN A 326 31.13 -3.64 28.63
CA GLN A 326 30.03 -3.70 27.67
C GLN A 326 30.30 -2.87 26.41
N GLU A 327 30.79 -1.62 26.54
CA GLU A 327 31.12 -0.78 25.38
C GLU A 327 32.25 -1.42 24.57
N ILE A 328 33.28 -1.97 25.23
CA ILE A 328 34.38 -2.67 24.57
C ILE A 328 33.87 -3.90 23.81
N ALA A 329 32.99 -4.70 24.44
CA ALA A 329 32.40 -5.87 23.81
C ALA A 329 31.54 -5.51 22.60
N SER A 330 30.66 -4.51 22.71
CA SER A 330 29.82 -4.05 21.60
C SER A 330 30.66 -3.49 20.45
N ARG A 331 31.71 -2.70 20.74
CA ARG A 331 32.66 -2.23 19.72
C ARG A 331 33.39 -3.38 19.04
N ALA A 332 33.89 -4.35 19.82
CA ALA A 332 34.58 -5.52 19.28
C ALA A 332 33.69 -6.35 18.35
N VAL A 333 32.41 -6.54 18.69
CA VAL A 333 31.45 -7.23 17.82
C VAL A 333 31.34 -6.54 16.46
N ALA A 334 31.21 -5.21 16.44
CA ALA A 334 31.11 -4.45 15.20
C ALA A 334 32.43 -4.39 14.41
N ASP A 335 33.54 -4.10 15.08
CA ASP A 335 34.85 -3.93 14.47
C ASP A 335 35.36 -5.26 13.85
N LEU A 336 35.09 -6.39 14.52
CA LEU A 336 35.40 -7.74 14.02
C LEU A 336 34.32 -8.31 13.10
N ARG A 337 33.25 -7.54 12.81
CA ARG A 337 32.10 -7.94 11.97
C ARG A 337 31.49 -9.28 12.38
N ILE A 338 31.41 -9.53 13.69
CA ILE A 338 30.85 -10.76 14.23
C ILE A 338 29.34 -10.75 13.91
N PRO A 339 28.79 -11.81 13.27
CA PRO A 339 27.36 -11.95 13.11
C PRO A 339 26.67 -11.87 14.46
N TYR A 340 25.67 -11.00 14.58
CA TYR A 340 24.97 -10.79 15.84
C TYR A 340 23.47 -10.98 15.68
N GLY A 341 22.87 -11.42 16.78
CA GLY A 341 21.45 -11.65 16.93
C GLY A 341 21.18 -12.06 18.38
N PRO A 342 19.92 -12.00 18.82
CA PRO A 342 19.56 -12.29 20.22
C PRO A 342 19.91 -13.72 20.67
N HIS A 343 20.28 -14.60 19.72
CA HIS A 343 20.74 -15.97 19.96
C HIS A 343 22.26 -16.16 19.85
N LEU A 344 23.02 -15.15 19.39
CA LEU A 344 24.47 -15.23 19.17
C LEU A 344 25.27 -14.46 20.21
N ILE A 345 24.77 -13.30 20.62
CA ILE A 345 25.42 -12.45 21.61
C ILE A 345 24.41 -11.97 22.65
N PRO A 346 24.85 -11.56 23.85
CA PRO A 346 23.97 -11.03 24.88
C PRO A 346 23.05 -9.90 24.36
N ALA A 347 21.79 -9.93 24.78
CA ALA A 347 20.76 -8.97 24.35
C ALA A 347 21.16 -7.48 24.52
N PRO A 348 21.87 -7.06 25.59
CA PRO A 348 22.33 -5.68 25.71
C PRO A 348 23.28 -5.26 24.57
N LEU A 349 24.15 -6.17 24.09
CA LEU A 349 25.04 -5.87 22.98
C LEU A 349 24.26 -5.72 21.66
N CYS A 350 23.21 -6.53 21.46
CA CYS A 350 22.32 -6.36 20.30
C CYS A 350 21.66 -4.97 20.30
N GLN A 351 21.16 -4.53 21.47
CA GLN A 351 20.54 -3.22 21.63
C GLN A 351 21.53 -2.07 21.38
N ASP A 352 22.75 -2.20 21.90
CA ASP A 352 23.83 -1.24 21.66
C ASP A 352 24.14 -1.09 20.17
N LEU A 353 24.20 -2.20 19.44
CA LEU A 353 24.47 -2.23 18.00
C LEU A 353 23.31 -1.67 17.16
N GLU A 354 22.07 -1.74 17.64
CA GLU A 354 20.91 -1.12 16.98
C GLU A 354 20.95 0.42 17.03
N VAL A 355 21.62 1.01 18.02
CA VAL A 355 21.74 2.47 18.22
C VAL A 355 23.17 2.99 18.02
N ALA A 356 24.04 2.15 17.47
CA ALA A 356 25.44 2.47 17.23
C ALA A 356 25.58 3.56 16.17
N LYS A 357 26.33 4.62 16.50
CA LYS A 357 26.72 5.69 15.57
C LYS A 357 28.06 5.35 14.94
N THR A 358 28.40 5.98 13.82
CA THR A 358 29.68 5.76 13.15
C THR A 358 30.60 6.96 13.34
N CYS A 359 31.83 6.70 13.79
CA CYS A 359 32.92 7.67 13.80
C CYS A 359 33.46 7.89 12.38
N GLN A 360 34.10 9.03 12.14
CA GLN A 360 34.77 9.30 10.86
C GLN A 360 35.84 8.25 10.49
N CYS A 361 36.49 7.64 11.49
CA CYS A 361 37.46 6.55 11.25
C CYS A 361 36.81 5.19 10.91
N GLY A 362 35.47 5.12 10.87
CA GLY A 362 34.70 3.91 10.57
C GLY A 362 34.34 3.07 11.79
N ARG A 363 34.96 3.30 12.96
CA ARG A 363 34.60 2.60 14.21
C ARG A 363 33.25 3.05 14.74
N ILE A 364 32.57 2.18 15.48
CA ILE A 364 31.29 2.53 16.08
C ILE A 364 31.44 3.30 17.40
N CYS A 365 30.43 4.12 17.69
CA CYS A 365 30.26 4.88 18.91
C CYS A 365 28.90 4.53 19.51
N ILE A 366 28.83 4.05 20.75
CA ILE A 366 27.55 3.65 21.35
C ILE A 366 27.16 4.64 22.44
N ASN A 367 27.78 4.53 23.62
CA ASN A 367 27.49 5.34 24.80
C ASN A 367 28.64 6.31 25.13
N PHE A 368 29.89 5.97 24.78
CA PHE A 368 31.06 6.78 25.13
C PHE A 368 31.69 7.40 23.88
N TYR A 369 31.36 8.66 23.60
CA TYR A 369 31.83 9.35 22.39
C TYR A 369 31.93 10.86 22.61
N ILE A 370 32.61 11.54 21.69
CA ILE A 370 32.50 12.99 21.53
C ILE A 370 31.51 13.24 20.41
N LYS A 371 30.66 14.25 20.56
CA LYS A 371 29.75 14.68 19.50
C LYS A 371 29.82 16.19 19.30
N THR A 372 29.69 16.61 18.05
CA THR A 372 29.59 18.03 17.65
C THR A 372 28.64 18.15 16.46
N ALA A 373 28.15 19.35 16.19
CA ALA A 373 27.34 19.64 15.01
C ALA A 373 28.21 20.32 13.95
N VAL A 374 28.08 19.87 12.71
CA VAL A 374 28.83 20.41 11.56
C VAL A 374 27.86 20.84 10.47
N SER A 375 28.20 21.91 9.75
CA SER A 375 27.40 22.33 8.61
C SER A 375 27.46 21.28 7.49
N MET A 376 26.34 21.10 6.79
CA MET A 376 26.23 20.26 5.61
C MET A 376 25.34 20.95 4.59
N ASN A 377 25.83 21.05 3.36
CA ASN A 377 25.00 21.46 2.23
C ASN A 377 24.02 20.34 1.84
N LEU A 378 22.72 20.63 1.88
CA LEU A 378 21.69 19.64 1.62
C LEU A 378 21.60 19.21 0.15
N HIS A 379 22.16 19.96 -0.80
CA HIS A 379 22.25 19.50 -2.19
C HIS A 379 23.19 18.30 -2.37
N GLN A 380 24.00 17.97 -1.36
CA GLN A 380 24.78 16.72 -1.35
C GLN A 380 23.89 15.47 -1.28
N VAL A 381 22.65 15.61 -0.81
CA VAL A 381 21.71 14.47 -0.64
C VAL A 381 20.39 14.66 -1.36
N SER A 382 20.08 15.85 -1.89
CA SER A 382 18.82 16.12 -2.59
C SER A 382 19.01 17.00 -3.81
N HIS A 383 18.30 16.69 -4.90
CA HIS A 383 18.30 17.56 -6.08
C HIS A 383 17.57 18.87 -5.81
N THR A 384 16.37 18.79 -5.23
CA THR A 384 15.55 19.94 -4.86
C THR A 384 15.55 20.07 -3.34
N VAL A 385 15.90 21.25 -2.84
CA VAL A 385 15.88 21.57 -1.41
C VAL A 385 14.99 22.79 -1.24
N VAL A 386 13.95 22.68 -0.41
CA VAL A 386 13.20 23.84 0.07
C VAL A 386 14.06 24.54 1.11
N LEU A 387 14.05 25.88 1.11
CA LEU A 387 14.85 26.72 2.00
C LEU A 387 14.75 26.22 3.45
N VAL A 388 15.89 26.10 4.13
CA VAL A 388 15.99 25.57 5.49
C VAL A 388 15.60 26.64 6.51
N ASP A 389 15.91 27.89 6.22
CA ASP A 389 15.62 29.06 7.02
C ASP A 389 15.01 30.19 6.18
N ASP A 390 14.50 31.22 6.87
CA ASP A 390 13.88 32.41 6.25
C ASP A 390 14.89 33.25 5.44
N MET A 391 16.19 32.97 5.58
CA MET A 391 17.29 33.66 4.90
C MET A 391 17.70 32.97 3.59
N GLY A 392 17.04 31.86 3.24
CA GLY A 392 17.31 31.13 2.00
C GLY A 392 18.51 30.18 2.07
N GLY A 393 18.97 29.83 3.27
CA GLY A 393 20.02 28.85 3.47
C GLY A 393 19.58 27.44 3.03
N THR A 394 20.51 26.71 2.42
CA THR A 394 20.35 25.28 2.08
C THR A 394 21.28 24.38 2.89
N ASP A 395 21.96 24.96 3.87
CA ASP A 395 22.84 24.25 4.78
C ASP A 395 22.09 23.88 6.06
N ALA A 396 22.36 22.70 6.61
CA ALA A 396 21.76 22.25 7.87
C ALA A 396 22.83 21.63 8.79
N PRO A 397 22.68 21.76 10.12
CA PRO A 397 23.58 21.13 11.07
C PRO A 397 23.36 19.61 11.06
N VAL A 398 24.44 18.86 10.93
CA VAL A 398 24.46 17.40 11.02
C VAL A 398 25.33 16.98 12.20
N GLN A 399 24.81 16.05 12.99
CA GLN A 399 25.50 15.49 14.14
C GLN A 399 26.66 14.61 13.67
N GLN A 400 27.85 14.86 14.20
CA GLN A 400 29.03 14.03 14.01
C GLN A 400 29.46 13.40 15.35
N HIS A 401 30.00 12.18 15.28
CA HIS A 401 30.42 11.40 16.44
C HIS A 401 31.88 11.00 16.30
N PHE A 402 32.61 10.96 17.40
CA PHE A 402 34.02 10.56 17.43
C PHE A 402 34.25 9.54 18.54
N CYS A 403 34.97 8.46 18.21
CA CYS A 403 35.20 7.34 19.13
C CYS A 403 36.33 7.60 20.14
N SER A 404 37.14 8.64 19.93
CA SER A 404 38.30 9.00 20.75
C SER A 404 38.64 10.49 20.61
N LEU A 405 39.45 11.00 21.55
CA LEU A 405 40.03 12.34 21.47
C LEU A 405 40.87 12.52 20.21
N SER A 406 41.67 11.53 19.82
CA SER A 406 42.51 11.60 18.62
C SER A 406 41.68 11.85 17.35
N CYS A 407 40.56 11.14 17.17
CA CYS A 407 39.69 11.35 16.01
C CYS A 407 39.02 12.72 16.03
N TYR A 408 38.71 13.26 17.21
CA TYR A 408 38.15 14.60 17.34
C TYR A 408 39.18 15.69 17.07
N SER A 409 40.41 15.56 17.59
CA SER A 409 41.52 16.49 17.32
C SER A 409 41.88 16.53 15.83
N GLU A 410 42.01 15.38 15.19
CA GLU A 410 42.28 15.31 13.75
C GLU A 410 41.15 15.97 12.92
N PHE A 411 39.90 15.81 13.36
CA PHE A 411 38.78 16.51 12.74
C PHE A 411 38.87 18.03 12.92
N LEU A 412 39.17 18.51 14.14
CA LEU A 412 39.29 19.94 14.41
C LEU A 412 40.42 20.59 13.62
N ASP A 413 41.59 19.94 13.54
CA ASP A 413 42.72 20.44 12.76
C ASP A 413 42.33 20.63 11.28
N ASN A 414 41.61 19.66 10.72
CA ASN A 414 41.10 19.73 9.35
C ASN A 414 40.02 20.80 9.17
N ALA A 415 39.13 20.98 10.15
CA ALA A 415 38.07 21.98 10.09
C ALA A 415 38.65 23.41 10.14
N LEU A 416 39.60 23.65 11.05
CA LEU A 416 40.30 24.93 11.20
C LEU A 416 41.14 25.27 9.96
N GLN A 417 41.81 24.29 9.34
CA GLN A 417 42.55 24.49 8.09
C GLN A 417 41.65 24.86 6.90
N ARG A 418 40.37 24.44 6.93
CA ARG A 418 39.40 24.71 5.85
C ARG A 418 38.57 25.98 6.06
N GLY A 419 38.76 26.69 7.16
CA GLY A 419 38.04 27.93 7.47
C GLY A 419 36.53 27.73 7.63
N VAL A 420 36.13 26.56 8.16
CA VAL A 420 34.72 26.23 8.49
C VAL A 420 34.42 26.58 9.93
#